data_AF-A0AAD7WWW2-F1
#
_entry.id   AF-A0AAD7WWW2-F1
#
_cell.length_a   1.000
_cell.length_b   1.000
_cell.length_c   1.000
_cell.angle_alpha   90.00
_cell.angle_beta   90.00
_cell.angle_gamma   90.00
#
_symmetry.space_group_name_H-M   'P 1'
#
loop_
_entity.id
_entity.type
_entity.pdbx_description
1 polymer ?
#
loop_
_entity_poly.entity_id
_entity_poly.type
_entity_poly.pdbx_seq_one_letter_code
_entity_poly.pdbx_strand_id
1 'polypeptide(L)'
;MFSSRPLSLPHWTSMDQADSDVLDISTKVQLHGVLWKKPFGRPSTKWSRRFFMIKESFLLYYAENEKRNFDTNRYFNIHPKGVIPLGGCVVSSKEEQGMPFAMTITHEDFTGNVVLAAESEAEQAQWLELLQESGKVTWKNAQLGEAMIESLEAQGLQLAKEKQEYVDKLMEETEELCLQREQKEELERLNQVLEEEKQRFEEVVVELKMEQEQIKVELDGTAHSLKGVETEKKELHSLTTLLQKSLE
;
A
#
# COMPACT_ATOMS: atom_id res chain seq x y z
N MET A 1 -25.25 -30.12 15.26
CA MET A 1 -23.97 -30.09 16.00
C MET A 1 -22.92 -29.53 15.06
N PHE A 2 -22.68 -28.23 15.09
CA PHE A 2 -21.66 -27.58 14.26
C PHE A 2 -20.43 -27.33 15.13
N SER A 3 -19.32 -27.98 14.78
CA SER A 3 -18.05 -27.87 15.50
C SER A 3 -17.27 -26.68 14.96
N SER A 4 -17.15 -25.61 15.76
CA SER A 4 -16.34 -24.44 15.45
C SER A 4 -14.89 -24.71 15.83
N ARG A 5 -13.98 -24.78 14.85
CA ARG A 5 -12.53 -24.74 15.10
C ARG A 5 -12.10 -23.27 15.27
N PRO A 6 -11.32 -22.92 16.30
CA PRO A 6 -10.75 -21.59 16.40
C PRO A 6 -9.52 -21.47 15.50
N LEU A 7 -9.45 -20.39 14.72
CA LEU A 7 -8.26 -19.98 13.97
C LEU A 7 -7.24 -19.39 14.96
N SER A 8 -6.07 -20.03 15.06
CA SER A 8 -4.93 -19.54 15.81
C SER A 8 -4.22 -18.43 15.02
N LEU A 9 -4.24 -17.21 15.54
CA LEU A 9 -3.39 -16.10 15.10
C LEU A 9 -1.92 -16.40 15.46
N PRO A 10 -0.94 -16.04 14.60
CA PRO A 10 0.46 -16.15 14.96
C PRO A 10 0.83 -15.09 16.01
N HIS A 11 1.47 -15.57 17.06
CA HIS A 11 1.97 -14.82 18.20
C HIS A 11 3.01 -13.80 17.74
N TRP A 12 2.69 -12.51 17.75
CA TRP A 12 3.69 -11.44 17.60
C TRP A 12 4.62 -11.50 18.82
N THR A 13 5.85 -11.96 18.60
CA THR A 13 6.92 -11.89 19.59
C THR A 13 7.42 -10.45 19.66
N SER A 14 7.20 -9.84 20.83
CA SER A 14 7.64 -8.52 21.28
C SER A 14 9.11 -8.27 20.92
N MET A 15 9.35 -7.15 20.26
CA MET A 15 10.64 -6.64 19.83
C MET A 15 11.33 -5.88 20.97
N ASP A 16 11.41 -6.46 22.17
CA ASP A 16 11.81 -5.75 23.40
C ASP A 16 13.06 -6.34 24.10
N GLN A 17 13.95 -7.01 23.36
CA GLN A 17 15.16 -7.62 23.95
C GLN A 17 16.47 -7.27 23.24
N ALA A 18 16.55 -6.09 22.61
CA ALA A 18 17.76 -5.67 21.90
C ALA A 18 18.36 -4.31 22.34
N ASP A 19 17.88 -3.68 23.43
CA ASP A 19 18.26 -2.29 23.72
C ASP A 19 19.00 -2.05 25.04
N SER A 20 19.38 -3.10 25.78
CA SER A 20 20.17 -2.93 27.01
C SER A 20 21.69 -2.90 26.80
N ASP A 21 22.17 -3.23 25.59
CA ASP A 21 23.62 -3.25 25.25
C ASP A 21 24.08 -1.98 24.49
N VAL A 22 23.19 -1.02 24.23
CA VAL A 22 23.47 0.19 23.42
C VAL A 22 24.15 1.32 24.21
N LEU A 23 24.29 1.20 25.52
CA LEU A 23 24.87 2.25 26.38
C LEU A 23 26.26 1.92 26.94
N ASP A 24 27.02 1.03 26.31
CA ASP A 24 28.47 0.97 26.58
C ASP A 24 29.15 2.14 25.86
N ILE A 25 29.04 3.35 26.45
CA ILE A 25 29.81 4.56 26.09
C ILE A 25 31.28 4.37 26.56
N SER A 26 31.82 3.16 26.42
CA SER A 26 33.24 2.94 26.32
C SER A 26 33.72 3.73 25.11
N THR A 27 34.43 4.83 25.35
CA THR A 27 35.07 5.69 24.36
C THR A 27 35.99 4.87 23.47
N LYS A 28 35.44 4.26 22.42
CA LYS A 28 36.21 3.56 21.39
C LYS A 28 36.84 4.58 20.45
N VAL A 29 37.76 5.36 21.00
CA VAL A 29 38.65 6.25 20.26
C VAL A 29 39.62 5.38 19.48
N GLN A 30 39.65 5.49 18.15
CA GLN A 30 40.56 4.69 17.33
C GLN A 30 41.99 5.22 17.39
N LEU A 31 42.17 6.54 17.45
CA LEU A 31 43.48 7.18 17.56
C LEU A 31 43.38 8.52 18.25
N HIS A 32 44.38 8.88 19.05
CA HIS A 32 44.51 10.22 19.59
C HIS A 32 45.98 10.61 19.75
N GLY A 33 46.27 11.91 19.65
CA GLY A 33 47.64 12.40 19.64
C GLY A 33 47.72 13.90 19.41
N VAL A 34 48.91 14.47 19.58
CA VAL A 34 49.12 15.90 19.28
C VAL A 34 49.75 16.01 17.91
N LEU A 35 49.07 16.71 17.02
CA LEU A 35 49.59 17.01 15.68
C LEU A 35 49.76 18.52 15.52
N TRP A 36 50.64 18.88 14.60
CA TRP A 36 50.73 20.23 14.07
C TRP A 36 49.60 20.46 13.09
N LYS A 37 48.93 21.60 13.17
CA LYS A 37 47.81 21.99 12.32
C LYS A 37 48.05 23.36 11.71
N LYS A 38 47.80 23.47 10.40
CA LYS A 38 47.71 24.76 9.70
C LYS A 38 46.30 25.37 9.83
N PRO A 39 46.16 26.71 9.87
CA PRO A 39 44.85 27.36 9.88
C PRO A 39 44.02 26.92 8.68
N PHE A 40 42.75 26.62 8.93
CA PHE A 40 41.79 26.21 7.91
C PHE A 40 41.04 27.44 7.40
N GLY A 41 40.82 27.56 6.09
CA GLY A 41 40.06 28.68 5.47
C GLY A 41 40.76 30.04 5.42
N ARG A 42 42.01 30.17 5.92
CA ARG A 42 42.83 31.38 5.74
C ARG A 42 44.25 31.01 5.30
N PRO A 43 44.86 31.73 4.34
CA PRO A 43 46.23 31.49 3.91
C PRO A 43 47.19 31.99 4.99
N SER A 44 47.46 31.16 5.98
CA SER A 44 48.45 31.40 7.03
C SER A 44 49.43 30.25 7.07
N THR A 45 50.71 30.57 7.15
CA THR A 45 51.82 29.60 7.24
C THR A 45 52.15 29.20 8.68
N LYS A 46 51.44 29.75 9.68
CA LYS A 46 51.75 29.51 11.09
C LYS A 46 51.18 28.17 11.56
N TRP A 47 52.07 27.25 11.92
CA TRP A 47 51.69 25.97 12.52
C TRP A 47 51.29 26.14 13.99
N SER A 48 50.35 25.32 14.44
CA SER A 48 49.94 25.27 15.85
C SER A 48 49.68 23.83 16.28
N ARG A 49 50.09 23.49 17.51
CA ARG A 49 49.81 22.17 18.09
C ARG A 49 48.37 22.10 18.59
N ARG A 50 47.73 20.97 18.30
CA ARG A 50 46.37 20.64 18.72
C ARG A 50 46.30 19.17 19.09
N PHE A 51 45.50 18.87 20.10
CA PHE A 51 45.18 17.48 20.45
C PHE A 51 44.08 16.99 19.50
N PHE A 52 44.34 15.94 18.75
CA PHE A 52 43.43 15.33 17.80
C PHE A 52 42.95 13.98 18.29
N MET A 53 41.76 13.61 17.85
CA MET A 53 41.11 12.35 18.17
C MET A 53 40.29 11.88 16.98
N ILE A 54 40.50 10.64 16.57
CA ILE A 54 39.63 9.92 15.66
C ILE A 54 38.62 9.15 16.51
N LYS A 55 37.35 9.49 16.35
CA LYS A 55 36.23 8.75 16.94
C LYS A 55 35.24 8.45 15.82
N GLU A 56 34.99 7.18 15.59
CA GLU A 56 34.12 6.69 14.52
C GLU A 56 34.59 7.22 13.16
N SER A 57 33.86 8.16 12.57
CA SER A 57 34.15 8.75 11.26
C SER A 57 34.43 10.25 11.33
N PHE A 58 34.80 10.74 12.51
CA PHE A 58 35.09 12.14 12.75
C PHE A 58 36.50 12.31 13.30
N LEU A 59 37.18 13.32 12.77
CA LEU A 59 38.40 13.85 13.36
C LEU A 59 38.06 15.09 14.18
N LEU A 60 38.18 14.96 15.49
CA LEU A 60 37.95 16.04 16.46
C LEU A 60 39.28 16.65 16.85
N TYR A 61 39.31 17.96 17.08
CA TYR A 61 40.50 18.61 17.64
C TYR A 61 40.19 19.59 18.75
N TYR A 62 41.11 19.65 19.71
CA TYR A 62 41.02 20.39 20.95
C TYR A 62 42.26 21.27 21.17
N ALA A 63 42.26 22.03 22.25
CA ALA A 63 43.50 22.65 22.74
C ALA A 63 44.50 21.55 23.16
N GLU A 64 45.80 21.80 23.01
CA GLU A 64 46.85 20.82 23.30
C GLU A 64 46.82 20.34 24.76
N ASN A 65 46.50 21.22 25.70
CA ASN A 65 46.39 20.90 27.13
C ASN A 65 45.29 19.89 27.47
N GLU A 66 44.28 19.72 26.59
CA GLU A 66 43.21 18.73 26.78
C GLU A 66 43.73 17.29 26.71
N LYS A 67 44.88 17.04 26.05
CA LYS A 67 45.51 15.71 26.02
C LYS A 67 45.74 15.16 27.42
N ARG A 68 46.29 15.98 28.33
CA ARG A 68 46.58 15.56 29.71
C ARG A 68 45.31 15.17 30.46
N ASN A 69 44.24 15.92 30.24
CA ASN A 69 42.94 15.65 30.86
C ASN A 69 42.36 14.34 30.34
N PHE A 70 42.45 14.10 29.03
CA PHE A 70 42.00 12.85 28.40
C PHE A 70 42.80 11.64 28.91
N ASP A 71 44.13 11.74 28.95
CA ASP A 71 45.00 10.65 29.44
C ASP A 71 44.71 10.28 30.91
N THR A 72 44.34 11.26 31.74
CA THR A 72 44.07 11.07 33.18
C THR A 72 42.67 10.53 33.44
N ASN A 73 41.66 11.16 32.85
CA ASN A 73 40.26 10.92 33.21
C ASN A 73 39.55 9.97 32.25
N ARG A 74 40.13 9.68 31.08
CA ARG A 74 39.53 8.89 29.99
C ARG A 74 38.19 9.44 29.44
N TYR A 75 37.74 10.59 29.93
CA TYR A 75 36.61 11.34 29.40
C TYR A 75 37.08 12.38 28.39
N PHE A 76 36.42 12.48 27.24
CA PHE A 76 36.68 13.54 26.27
C PHE A 76 35.73 14.72 26.52
N ASN A 77 36.23 15.92 26.22
CA ASN A 77 35.45 17.15 26.26
C ASN A 77 34.41 17.12 25.12
N ILE A 78 33.13 17.34 25.43
CA ILE A 78 32.06 17.33 24.42
C ILE A 78 32.06 18.57 23.51
N HIS A 79 32.95 19.54 23.76
CA HIS A 79 33.08 20.78 23.00
C HIS A 79 34.45 20.86 22.29
N PRO A 80 34.62 20.17 21.16
CA PRO A 80 35.82 20.30 20.33
C PRO A 80 35.94 21.71 19.74
N LYS A 81 37.18 22.12 19.45
CA LYS A 81 37.44 23.36 18.70
C LYS A 81 37.05 23.25 17.23
N GLY A 82 37.00 22.03 16.72
CA GLY A 82 36.40 21.74 15.43
C GLY A 82 36.26 20.25 15.21
N VAL A 83 35.36 19.92 14.30
CA VAL A 83 35.00 18.57 13.90
C VAL A 83 35.13 18.48 12.39
N ILE A 84 35.83 17.47 11.91
CA ILE A 84 36.03 17.22 10.49
C ILE A 84 35.39 15.85 10.17
N PRO A 85 34.32 15.80 9.37
CA PRO A 85 33.78 14.52 8.89
C PRO A 85 34.79 13.88 7.93
N LEU A 86 35.11 12.61 8.14
CA LEU A 86 36.09 11.88 7.33
C LEU A 86 35.45 11.10 6.17
N GLY A 87 34.12 10.96 6.16
CA GLY A 87 33.40 10.34 5.06
C GLY A 87 33.72 11.03 3.73
N GLY A 88 34.11 10.27 2.72
CA GLY A 88 34.47 10.80 1.39
C GLY A 88 35.79 11.59 1.31
N CYS A 89 36.49 11.80 2.43
CA CYS A 89 37.75 12.55 2.42
C CYS A 89 38.89 11.74 1.79
N VAL A 90 39.72 12.42 1.01
CA VAL A 90 40.99 11.89 0.50
C VAL A 90 42.10 12.37 1.42
N VAL A 91 42.92 11.43 1.89
CA VAL A 91 44.04 11.72 2.80
C VAL A 91 45.34 11.26 2.15
N SER A 92 46.30 12.19 2.01
CA SER A 92 47.60 11.93 1.36
C SER A 92 48.77 12.45 2.21
N SER A 93 49.91 11.77 2.11
CA SER A 93 51.18 12.27 2.66
C SER A 93 51.68 13.44 1.81
N LYS A 94 52.32 14.41 2.46
CA LYS A 94 52.91 15.57 1.81
C LYS A 94 54.12 16.04 2.61
N GLU A 95 55.12 16.58 1.94
CA GLU A 95 56.19 17.32 2.60
C GLU A 95 55.90 18.82 2.52
N GLU A 96 56.03 19.52 3.65
CA GLU A 96 55.92 20.97 3.73
C GLU A 96 57.22 21.56 4.30
N GLN A 97 57.49 22.83 4.02
CA GLN A 97 58.71 23.50 4.51
C GLN A 97 58.79 23.42 6.06
N GLY A 98 59.79 22.70 6.56
CA GLY A 98 60.02 22.49 7.99
C GLY A 98 59.13 21.43 8.65
N MET A 99 58.25 20.76 7.89
CA MET A 99 57.37 19.68 8.36
C MET A 99 57.40 18.52 7.35
N PRO A 100 58.39 17.61 7.45
CA PRO A 100 58.56 16.51 6.49
C PRO A 100 57.44 15.48 6.59
N PHE A 101 56.85 15.29 7.76
CA PHE A 101 55.81 14.30 8.01
C PHE A 101 54.40 14.91 7.93
N ALA A 102 54.16 15.77 6.94
CA ALA A 102 52.86 16.43 6.77
C ALA A 102 51.85 15.53 6.03
N MET A 103 50.58 15.76 6.25
CA MET A 103 49.49 15.06 5.62
C MET A 103 48.37 16.05 5.30
N THR A 104 47.67 15.80 4.20
CA THR A 104 46.61 16.67 3.70
C THR A 104 45.31 15.87 3.62
N ILE A 105 44.25 16.41 4.21
CA ILE A 105 42.88 15.91 4.11
C ILE A 105 42.11 16.86 3.21
N THR A 106 41.51 16.33 2.16
CA THR A 106 40.75 17.08 1.15
C THR A 106 39.38 16.47 0.93
N HIS A 107 38.37 17.32 0.73
CA HIS A 107 37.02 16.93 0.35
C HIS A 107 36.49 17.97 -0.65
N GLU A 108 35.63 17.57 -1.58
CA GLU A 108 35.07 18.46 -2.60
C GLU A 108 34.28 19.63 -1.98
N ASP A 109 33.55 19.34 -0.89
CA ASP A 109 32.78 20.35 -0.16
C ASP A 109 33.62 21.25 0.77
N PHE A 110 34.93 21.00 0.93
CA PHE A 110 35.75 21.86 1.79
C PHE A 110 36.24 23.10 1.04
N THR A 111 36.07 24.28 1.65
CA THR A 111 36.63 25.54 1.15
C THR A 111 38.14 25.66 1.40
N GLY A 112 38.90 24.56 1.24
CA GLY A 112 40.33 24.45 1.47
C GLY A 112 40.75 23.12 2.09
N ASN A 113 42.04 22.83 2.03
CA ASN A 113 42.58 21.57 2.55
C ASN A 113 42.91 21.67 4.05
N VAL A 114 42.64 20.60 4.81
CA VAL A 114 43.15 20.49 6.18
C VAL A 114 44.56 19.92 6.11
N VAL A 115 45.55 20.68 6.58
CA VAL A 115 46.95 20.24 6.59
C VAL A 115 47.41 20.01 8.02
N LEU A 116 47.87 18.79 8.27
CA LEU A 116 48.39 18.33 9.55
C LEU A 116 49.85 17.89 9.39
N ALA A 117 50.61 17.81 10.48
CA ALA A 117 51.92 17.17 10.47
C ALA A 117 52.20 16.42 11.78
N ALA A 118 52.78 15.23 11.64
CA ALA A 118 53.22 14.37 12.72
C ALA A 118 54.68 14.68 13.10
N GLU A 119 55.15 14.12 14.22
CA GLU A 119 56.54 14.29 14.66
C GLU A 119 57.49 13.25 14.06
N SER A 120 56.95 12.14 13.56
CA SER A 120 57.71 11.06 12.93
C SER A 120 56.97 10.44 11.75
N GLU A 121 57.72 9.78 10.87
CA GLU A 121 57.18 8.99 9.75
C GLU A 121 56.25 7.87 10.23
N ALA A 122 56.60 7.18 11.31
CA ALA A 122 55.78 6.11 11.88
C ALA A 122 54.41 6.64 12.38
N GLU A 123 54.42 7.79 13.06
CA GLU A 123 53.18 8.44 13.50
C GLU A 123 52.36 8.93 12.30
N GLN A 124 53.00 9.52 11.29
CA GLN A 124 52.33 9.95 10.06
C GLN A 124 51.64 8.78 9.35
N ALA A 125 52.32 7.64 9.22
CA ALA A 125 51.79 6.43 8.60
C ALA A 125 50.57 5.90 9.36
N GLN A 126 50.64 5.86 10.70
CA GLN A 126 49.52 5.42 11.54
C GLN A 126 48.30 6.34 11.42
N TRP A 127 48.50 7.67 11.43
CA TRP A 127 47.42 8.62 11.24
C TRP A 127 46.82 8.52 9.84
N LEU A 128 47.64 8.38 8.80
CA LEU A 128 47.17 8.21 7.42
C LEU A 128 46.26 6.99 7.28
N GLU A 129 46.70 5.84 7.79
CA GLU A 129 45.95 4.59 7.74
C GLU A 129 44.58 4.74 8.42
N LEU A 130 44.57 5.21 9.68
CA LEU A 130 43.33 5.30 10.45
C LEU A 130 42.39 6.40 9.96
N LEU A 131 42.90 7.51 9.41
CA LEU A 131 42.06 8.52 8.77
C LEU A 131 41.39 7.98 7.50
N GLN A 132 42.13 7.23 6.67
CA GLN A 132 41.58 6.60 5.46
C GLN A 132 40.58 5.49 5.78
N GLU A 133 40.87 4.65 6.77
CA GLU A 133 39.96 3.58 7.20
C GLU A 133 38.64 4.16 7.75
N SER A 134 38.74 5.17 8.61
CA SER A 134 37.57 5.81 9.24
C SER A 134 36.63 6.47 8.24
N GLY A 135 37.15 6.99 7.12
CA GLY A 135 36.34 7.55 6.03
C GLY A 135 35.66 6.49 5.14
N LYS A 136 36.29 5.32 4.95
CA LYS A 136 35.72 4.22 4.13
C LYS A 136 34.50 3.59 4.79
N VAL A 137 34.51 3.42 6.11
CA VAL A 137 33.41 2.77 6.85
C VAL A 137 32.11 3.58 6.74
N THR A 138 32.18 4.90 6.88
CA THR A 138 31.00 5.79 6.75
C THR A 138 30.37 5.67 5.38
N TRP A 139 31.20 5.68 4.34
CA TRP A 139 30.73 5.70 2.96
C TRP A 139 30.03 4.40 2.61
N LYS A 140 30.58 3.25 3.03
CA LYS A 140 29.92 1.95 2.85
C LYS A 140 28.61 1.85 3.62
N ASN A 141 28.56 2.34 4.85
CA ASN A 141 27.33 2.32 5.65
C ASN A 141 26.24 3.21 5.04
N ALA A 142 26.61 4.39 4.53
CA ALA A 142 25.68 5.26 3.81
C ALA A 142 25.15 4.58 2.54
N GLN A 143 26.02 3.92 1.77
CA GLN A 143 25.63 3.19 0.56
C GLN A 143 24.68 2.02 0.86
N LEU A 144 24.92 1.26 1.94
CA LEU A 144 24.02 0.20 2.39
C LEU A 144 22.67 0.76 2.83
N GLY A 145 22.67 1.90 3.53
CA GLY A 145 21.45 2.61 3.92
C GLY A 145 20.62 3.03 2.72
N GLU A 146 21.24 3.64 1.71
CA GLU A 146 20.59 4.05 0.47
C GLU A 146 19.95 2.86 -0.27
N ALA A 147 20.73 1.78 -0.47
CA ALA A 147 20.23 0.59 -1.15
C ALA A 147 19.05 -0.08 -0.40
N MET A 148 19.05 -0.01 0.94
CA MET A 148 17.95 -0.51 1.75
C MET A 148 16.69 0.36 1.60
N ILE A 149 16.85 1.69 1.57
CA ILE A 149 15.75 2.63 1.36
C ILE A 149 15.13 2.40 -0.02
N GLU A 150 15.95 2.34 -1.09
CA GLU A 150 15.47 2.07 -2.45
C GLU A 150 14.68 0.75 -2.53
N SER A 151 15.16 -0.30 -1.86
CA SER A 151 14.46 -1.58 -1.83
C SER A 151 13.11 -1.50 -1.11
N LEU A 152 13.03 -0.75 0.00
CA LEU A 152 11.79 -0.56 0.74
C LEU A 152 10.78 0.27 -0.04
N GLU A 153 11.24 1.31 -0.73
CA GLU A 153 10.40 2.14 -1.60
C GLU A 153 9.81 1.32 -2.76
N ALA A 154 10.64 0.47 -3.41
CA ALA A 154 10.17 -0.41 -4.47
C ALA A 154 9.12 -1.41 -3.98
N GLN A 155 9.32 -2.01 -2.80
CA GLN A 155 8.34 -2.91 -2.18
C GLN A 155 7.03 -2.17 -1.82
N GLY A 156 7.13 -0.96 -1.27
CA GLY A 156 5.98 -0.12 -0.94
C GLY A 156 5.17 0.26 -2.18
N LEU A 157 5.85 0.63 -3.27
CA LEU A 157 5.22 0.93 -4.55
C LEU A 157 4.50 -0.28 -5.13
N GLN A 158 5.15 -1.46 -5.10
CA GLN A 158 4.56 -2.71 -5.57
C GLN A 158 3.31 -3.07 -4.78
N LEU A 159 3.36 -2.99 -3.45
CA LEU A 159 2.21 -3.27 -2.58
C LEU A 159 1.04 -2.30 -2.84
N ALA A 160 1.33 -1.02 -3.06
CA ALA A 160 0.30 -0.03 -3.41
C ALA A 160 -0.37 -0.36 -4.74
N LYS A 161 0.41 -0.81 -5.73
CA LYS A 161 -0.10 -1.24 -7.03
C LYS A 161 -1.00 -2.46 -6.90
N GLU A 162 -0.57 -3.49 -6.20
CA GLU A 162 -1.37 -4.70 -5.96
C GLU A 162 -2.68 -4.40 -5.22
N LYS A 163 -2.63 -3.52 -4.22
CA LYS A 163 -3.82 -3.04 -3.52
C LYS A 163 -4.80 -2.34 -4.48
N GLN A 164 -4.29 -1.48 -5.36
CA GLN A 164 -5.13 -0.79 -6.34
C GLN A 164 -5.79 -1.79 -7.30
N GLU A 165 -5.01 -2.72 -7.87
CA GLU A 165 -5.54 -3.76 -8.76
C GLU A 165 -6.59 -4.63 -8.08
N TYR A 166 -6.44 -4.91 -6.78
CA TYR A 166 -7.44 -5.65 -6.01
C TYR A 166 -8.73 -4.85 -5.81
N VAL A 167 -8.63 -3.55 -5.51
CA VAL A 167 -9.79 -2.66 -5.39
C VAL A 167 -10.54 -2.55 -6.71
N ASP A 168 -9.81 -2.39 -7.83
CA ASP A 168 -10.40 -2.27 -9.15
C ASP A 168 -11.22 -3.52 -9.51
N LYS A 169 -10.71 -4.72 -9.20
CA LYS A 169 -11.45 -5.99 -9.38
C LYS A 169 -12.73 -6.05 -8.53
N LEU A 170 -12.65 -5.62 -7.27
CA LEU A 170 -13.83 -5.59 -6.40
C LEU A 170 -14.89 -4.62 -6.91
N MET A 171 -14.46 -3.49 -7.48
CA MET A 171 -15.37 -2.53 -8.11
C MET A 171 -16.06 -3.14 -9.33
N GLU A 172 -15.31 -3.79 -10.21
CA GLU A 172 -15.84 -4.50 -11.38
C GLU A 172 -16.88 -5.55 -10.99
N GLU A 173 -16.55 -6.43 -10.02
CA GLU A 173 -17.49 -7.43 -9.49
C GLU A 173 -18.76 -6.79 -8.90
N THR A 174 -18.61 -5.65 -8.22
CA THR A 174 -19.75 -4.92 -7.62
C THR A 174 -20.67 -4.35 -8.71
N GLU A 175 -20.10 -3.76 -9.76
CA GLU A 175 -20.84 -3.23 -10.91
C GLU A 175 -21.61 -4.33 -11.64
N GLU A 176 -20.98 -5.48 -11.88
CA GLU A 176 -21.64 -6.64 -12.49
C GLU A 176 -22.82 -7.14 -11.65
N LEU A 177 -22.65 -7.24 -10.33
CA LEU A 177 -23.73 -7.65 -9.42
C LEU A 177 -24.88 -6.65 -9.40
N CYS A 178 -24.59 -5.34 -9.45
CA CYS A 178 -25.61 -4.30 -9.56
C CYS A 178 -26.44 -4.47 -10.85
N LEU A 179 -25.78 -4.65 -12.00
CA LEU A 179 -26.47 -4.87 -13.28
C LEU A 179 -27.32 -6.15 -13.26
N GLN A 180 -26.80 -7.25 -12.73
CA GLN A 180 -27.57 -8.49 -12.60
C GLN A 180 -28.80 -8.31 -11.70
N ARG A 181 -28.67 -7.56 -10.62
CA ARG A 181 -29.78 -7.25 -9.73
C ARG A 181 -30.85 -6.41 -10.43
N GLU A 182 -30.46 -5.37 -11.16
CA GLU A 182 -31.40 -4.54 -11.92
C GLU A 182 -32.17 -5.36 -12.97
N GLN A 183 -31.47 -6.20 -13.72
CA GLN A 183 -32.10 -7.12 -14.69
C GLN A 183 -33.08 -8.08 -14.02
N LYS A 184 -32.72 -8.62 -12.85
CA LYS A 184 -33.60 -9.51 -12.09
C LYS A 184 -34.85 -8.77 -11.61
N GLU A 185 -34.71 -7.56 -11.09
CA GLU A 185 -35.84 -6.73 -10.65
C GLU A 185 -36.77 -6.37 -11.81
N GLU A 186 -36.24 -6.10 -13.01
CA GLU A 186 -37.05 -5.87 -14.21
C GLU A 186 -37.79 -7.14 -14.66
N LEU A 187 -37.11 -8.30 -14.63
CA LEU A 187 -37.71 -9.58 -14.96
C LEU A 187 -38.85 -9.96 -13.99
N GLU A 188 -38.66 -9.69 -12.69
CA GLU A 188 -39.70 -9.90 -11.66
C GLU A 188 -40.93 -9.01 -11.92
N ARG A 189 -40.73 -7.73 -12.28
CA ARG A 189 -41.84 -6.83 -12.65
C ARG A 189 -42.58 -7.34 -13.89
N LEU A 190 -41.87 -7.77 -14.93
CA LEU A 190 -42.48 -8.29 -16.14
C LEU A 190 -43.28 -9.56 -15.87
N ASN A 191 -42.73 -10.46 -15.05
CA ASN A 191 -43.41 -11.70 -14.68
C ASN A 191 -44.71 -11.44 -13.89
N GLN A 192 -44.72 -10.43 -13.02
CA GLN A 192 -45.93 -10.02 -12.31
C GLN A 192 -47.03 -9.52 -13.26
N VAL A 193 -46.68 -8.67 -14.24
CA VAL A 193 -47.63 -8.20 -15.27
C VAL A 193 -48.16 -9.37 -16.10
N LEU A 194 -47.29 -10.30 -16.50
CA LEU A 194 -47.69 -11.48 -17.27
C LEU A 194 -48.66 -12.38 -16.50
N GLU A 195 -48.44 -12.59 -15.20
CA GLU A 195 -49.34 -13.39 -14.38
C GLU A 195 -50.71 -12.70 -14.20
N GLU A 196 -50.73 -11.37 -14.05
CA GLU A 196 -51.98 -10.59 -14.02
C GLU A 196 -52.76 -10.68 -15.34
N GLU A 197 -52.07 -10.54 -16.49
CA GLU A 197 -52.69 -10.69 -17.80
C GLU A 197 -53.22 -12.11 -18.03
N LYS A 198 -52.45 -13.13 -17.65
CA LYS A 198 -52.87 -14.52 -17.71
C LYS A 198 -54.13 -14.75 -16.89
N GLN A 199 -54.20 -14.23 -15.67
CA GLN A 199 -55.39 -14.35 -14.83
C GLN A 199 -56.62 -13.71 -15.49
N ARG A 200 -56.48 -12.51 -16.08
CA ARG A 200 -57.57 -11.86 -16.82
C ARG A 200 -58.04 -12.70 -18.01
N PHE A 201 -57.11 -13.29 -18.77
CA PHE A 201 -57.46 -14.18 -19.87
C PHE A 201 -58.20 -15.44 -19.38
N GLU A 202 -57.76 -16.02 -18.27
CA GLU A 202 -58.43 -17.17 -17.66
C GLU A 202 -59.87 -16.84 -17.23
N GLU A 203 -60.09 -15.65 -16.63
CA GLU A 203 -61.42 -15.16 -16.26
C GLU A 203 -62.34 -15.02 -17.48
N VAL A 204 -61.87 -14.33 -18.53
CA VAL A 204 -62.63 -14.18 -19.79
C VAL A 204 -62.94 -15.54 -20.43
N VAL A 205 -62.01 -16.49 -20.39
CA VAL A 205 -62.24 -17.85 -20.91
C VAL A 205 -63.33 -18.57 -20.12
N VAL A 206 -63.40 -18.40 -18.79
CA VAL A 206 -64.45 -18.97 -17.96
C VAL A 206 -65.80 -18.33 -18.29
N GLU A 207 -65.87 -17.00 -18.40
CA GLU A 207 -67.10 -16.28 -18.76
C GLU A 207 -67.64 -16.72 -20.12
N LEU A 208 -66.79 -16.75 -21.15
CA LEU A 208 -67.16 -17.21 -22.49
C LEU A 208 -67.67 -18.65 -22.50
N LYS A 209 -67.11 -19.54 -21.67
CA LYS A 209 -67.61 -20.92 -21.54
C LYS A 209 -68.99 -20.97 -20.90
N MET A 210 -69.27 -20.13 -19.90
CA MET A 210 -70.60 -20.05 -19.29
C MET A 210 -71.63 -19.50 -20.28
N GLU A 211 -71.30 -18.43 -21.00
CA GLU A 211 -72.16 -17.87 -22.05
C GLU A 211 -72.43 -18.89 -23.16
N GLN A 212 -71.41 -19.64 -23.58
CA GLN A 212 -71.56 -20.71 -24.57
C GLN A 212 -72.57 -21.77 -24.12
N GLU A 213 -72.49 -22.24 -22.87
CA GLU A 213 -73.42 -23.26 -22.35
C GLU A 213 -74.83 -22.69 -22.18
N GLN A 214 -74.96 -21.42 -21.76
CA GLN A 214 -76.26 -20.74 -21.67
C GLN A 214 -76.93 -20.62 -23.05
N ILE A 215 -76.19 -20.15 -24.06
CA ILE A 215 -76.68 -20.04 -25.44
C ILE A 215 -77.14 -21.41 -25.95
N LYS A 216 -76.39 -22.46 -25.64
CA LYS A 216 -76.74 -23.84 -26.03
C LYS A 216 -78.05 -24.30 -25.39
N VAL A 217 -78.28 -24.02 -24.11
CA VAL A 217 -79.55 -24.32 -23.42
C VAL A 217 -80.72 -23.54 -24.03
N GLU A 218 -80.54 -22.26 -24.32
CA GLU A 218 -81.56 -21.42 -24.96
C GLU A 218 -81.89 -21.88 -26.38
N LEU A 219 -80.87 -22.30 -27.13
CA LEU A 219 -81.01 -22.83 -28.48
C LEU A 219 -81.78 -24.17 -28.46
N ASP A 220 -81.45 -25.06 -27.52
CA ASP A 220 -82.20 -26.30 -27.31
C ASP A 220 -83.66 -26.00 -26.93
N GLY A 221 -83.91 -25.07 -26.00
CA GLY A 221 -85.27 -24.66 -25.62
C GLY A 221 -86.07 -24.05 -26.78
N THR A 222 -85.44 -23.25 -27.62
CA THR A 222 -86.03 -22.67 -28.83
C THR A 222 -86.36 -23.77 -29.85
N ALA A 223 -85.46 -24.73 -30.06
CA ALA A 223 -85.69 -25.87 -30.95
C ALA A 223 -86.88 -26.74 -30.48
N HIS A 224 -87.01 -26.98 -29.17
CA HIS A 224 -88.16 -27.68 -28.60
C HIS A 224 -89.47 -26.91 -28.81
N SER A 225 -89.48 -25.60 -28.56
CA SER A 225 -90.65 -24.75 -28.76
C SER A 225 -91.09 -24.70 -30.23
N LEU A 226 -90.12 -24.57 -31.16
CA LEU A 226 -90.37 -24.60 -32.60
C LEU A 226 -91.03 -25.92 -33.03
N LYS A 227 -90.57 -27.05 -32.48
CA LYS A 227 -91.15 -28.37 -32.73
C LYS A 227 -92.60 -28.46 -32.22
N GLY A 228 -92.90 -27.85 -31.07
CA GLY A 228 -94.26 -27.74 -30.53
C GLY A 228 -95.20 -26.94 -31.46
N VAL A 229 -94.75 -25.78 -31.93
CA VAL A 229 -95.50 -24.96 -32.89
C VAL A 229 -95.73 -25.71 -34.22
N GLU A 230 -94.73 -26.44 -34.70
CA GLU A 230 -94.86 -27.29 -35.89
C GLU A 230 -95.95 -28.36 -35.70
N THR A 231 -96.06 -28.96 -34.51
CA THR A 231 -97.12 -29.94 -34.20
C THR A 231 -98.50 -29.28 -34.10
N GLU A 232 -98.63 -28.16 -33.39
CA GLU A 232 -99.90 -27.41 -33.30
C GLU A 232 -100.37 -26.94 -34.68
N LYS A 233 -99.46 -26.44 -35.52
CA LYS A 233 -99.75 -26.08 -36.92
C LYS A 233 -100.32 -27.25 -37.72
N LYS A 234 -99.76 -28.47 -37.55
CA LYS A 234 -100.28 -29.69 -38.20
C LYS A 234 -101.69 -30.04 -37.70
N GLU A 235 -101.93 -29.92 -36.40
CA GLU A 235 -103.25 -30.18 -35.80
C GLU A 235 -104.30 -29.15 -36.24
N LEU A 236 -103.98 -27.85 -36.20
CA LEU A 236 -104.82 -26.77 -36.72
C LEU A 236 -105.14 -26.96 -38.20
N HIS A 237 -104.16 -27.37 -39.01
CA HIS A 237 -104.38 -27.66 -40.42
C HIS A 237 -105.33 -28.84 -40.64
N SER A 238 -105.16 -29.92 -39.86
CA SER A 238 -106.10 -31.05 -39.82
C SER A 238 -107.52 -30.61 -39.46
N LEU A 239 -107.68 -29.83 -38.38
CA LEU A 239 -108.97 -29.32 -37.92
C LEU A 239 -109.62 -28.40 -38.96
N THR A 240 -108.85 -27.50 -39.57
CA THR A 240 -109.32 -26.60 -40.64
C THR A 240 -109.81 -27.41 -41.83
N THR A 241 -109.08 -28.45 -42.23
CA THR A 241 -109.48 -29.35 -43.32
C THR A 241 -110.77 -30.11 -43.00
N LEU A 242 -110.93 -30.58 -41.76
CA LEU A 242 -112.17 -31.20 -41.28
C LEU A 242 -113.35 -30.23 -41.30
N LEU A 243 -113.16 -29.02 -40.79
CA LEU A 243 -114.20 -27.99 -40.79
C LEU A 243 -114.59 -27.59 -42.21
N GLN A 244 -113.62 -27.40 -43.11
CA GLN A 244 -113.86 -27.08 -44.51
C GLN A 244 -114.69 -28.17 -45.21
N LYS A 245 -114.41 -29.46 -44.95
CA LYS A 245 -115.24 -30.58 -45.43
C LYS A 245 -116.65 -30.64 -44.83
N SER A 246 -116.85 -30.06 -43.64
CA SER A 246 -118.17 -30.03 -42.99
C SER A 246 -119.06 -28.85 -43.42
N LEU A 247 -118.48 -27.88 -44.13
CA LEU A 247 -119.17 -26.70 -44.67
C LEU A 247 -119.50 -26.83 -46.17
N GLU A 248 -119.02 -27.87 -46.84
CA GLU A 248 -119.39 -28.30 -48.20
C GLU A 248 -120.55 -29.32 -48.16
#